data_AF-A0A7C2FJM6-F1
#
_entry.id   AF-A0A7C2FJM6-F1
#
_cell.length_a   1.000
_cell.length_b   1.000
_cell.length_c   1.000
_cell.angle_alpha   90.00
_cell.angle_beta   90.00
_cell.angle_gamma   90.00
#
_symmetry.space_group_name_H-M   'P 1'
#
loop_
_entity.id
_entity.type
_entity.pdbx_description
1 polymer ?
#
loop_
_entity_poly.entity_id
_entity_poly.type
_entity_poly.pdbx_seq_one_letter_code
_entity_poly.pdbx_strand_id
1 'polypeptide(L)'
;MGVFEPPVISSEEALRLRRQAELAIGEYVARGRKVYREMPLARLLGALGRFGIAAEEAPHALRLLGAQVIEIPSFVAKYNYRVTFSEDVLARCRRAYEEYRRLMS
;
A
#
# COMPACT_ATOMS: atom_id res chain seq x y z
N MET A 1 30.09 1.09 -4.77
CA MET A 1 28.82 0.92 -4.05
C MET A 1 27.81 1.82 -4.74
N GLY A 2 26.87 1.24 -5.49
CA GLY A 2 25.84 2.03 -6.19
C GLY A 2 24.88 2.60 -5.17
N VAL A 3 24.90 3.92 -5.00
CA VAL A 3 23.86 4.64 -4.27
C VAL A 3 22.58 4.43 -5.07
N PHE A 4 21.67 3.61 -4.55
CA PHE A 4 20.35 3.44 -5.14
C PHE A 4 19.59 4.73 -4.81
N GLU A 5 19.81 5.78 -5.60
CA GLU A 5 18.97 6.97 -5.53
C GLU A 5 17.56 6.51 -5.86
N PRO A 6 16.57 6.76 -4.98
CA PRO A 6 15.20 6.44 -5.31
C PRO A 6 14.86 7.21 -6.60
N PRO A 7 14.17 6.59 -7.58
CA PRO A 7 13.77 7.29 -8.77
C PRO A 7 13.04 8.56 -8.35
N VAL A 8 13.46 9.72 -8.87
CA VAL A 8 12.79 11.00 -8.64
C VAL A 8 11.44 10.90 -9.34
N ILE A 9 10.45 10.36 -8.64
CA ILE A 9 9.10 10.23 -9.15
C ILE A 9 8.51 11.63 -9.22
N SER A 10 7.86 11.95 -10.33
CA SER A 10 7.16 13.23 -10.43
C SER A 10 6.10 13.31 -9.33
N SER A 11 5.80 14.53 -8.85
CA SER A 11 4.76 14.74 -7.85
C SER A 11 3.41 14.18 -8.27
N GLU A 12 3.14 14.17 -9.58
CA GLU A 12 1.92 13.62 -10.18
C GLU A 12 1.88 12.09 -10.09
N GLU A 13 3.00 11.43 -10.37
CA GLU A 13 3.07 9.98 -10.31
C GLU A 13 3.09 9.44 -8.87
N ALA A 14 3.74 10.16 -7.96
CA ALA A 14 3.63 9.87 -6.53
C ALA A 14 2.18 10.03 -6.02
N LEU A 15 1.46 11.05 -6.47
CA LEU A 15 0.05 11.25 -6.12
C LEU A 15 -0.83 10.13 -6.69
N ARG A 16 -0.60 9.74 -7.95
CA ARG A 16 -1.30 8.62 -8.61
C ARG A 16 -1.09 7.33 -7.83
N LEU A 17 0.16 7.00 -7.52
CA LEU A 17 0.52 5.77 -6.83
C LEU A 17 -0.05 5.73 -5.40
N ARG A 18 0.02 6.85 -4.68
CA ARG A 18 -0.62 7.00 -3.36
C ARG A 18 -2.13 6.76 -3.45
N ARG A 19 -2.81 7.34 -4.43
CA ARG A 19 -4.26 7.20 -4.62
C ARG A 19 -4.64 5.76 -4.93
N GLN A 20 -3.89 5.08 -5.80
CA GLN A 20 -4.09 3.65 -6.08
C GLN A 20 -3.93 2.81 -4.81
N ALA A 21 -2.92 3.09 -3.99
CA ALA A 21 -2.69 2.38 -2.74
C ALA A 21 -3.83 2.62 -1.74
N GLU A 22 -4.30 3.86 -1.66
CA GLU A 22 -5.41 4.24 -0.79
C GLU A 22 -6.70 3.50 -1.13
N LEU A 23 -7.03 3.40 -2.42
CA LEU A 23 -8.19 2.63 -2.89
C LEU A 23 -7.99 1.13 -2.67
N ALA A 24 -6.79 0.60 -2.90
CA ALA A 24 -6.49 -0.82 -2.69
C ALA A 24 -6.63 -1.25 -1.23
N ILE A 25 -6.07 -0.47 -0.31
CA ILE A 25 -6.20 -0.73 1.13
C ILE A 25 -7.64 -0.48 1.59
N GLY A 26 -8.30 0.55 1.07
CA GLY A 26 -9.71 0.81 1.34
C GLY A 26 -10.61 -0.35 0.92
N GLU A 27 -10.42 -0.91 -0.27
CA GLU A 27 -11.11 -2.11 -0.76
C GLU A 27 -10.84 -3.31 0.17
N TYR A 28 -9.58 -3.50 0.56
CA TYR A 28 -9.17 -4.60 1.44
C TYR A 28 -9.91 -4.55 2.78
N VAL A 29 -9.94 -3.37 3.42
CA VAL A 29 -10.63 -3.14 4.69
C VAL A 29 -12.14 -3.27 4.54
N ALA A 30 -12.73 -2.67 3.50
CA ALA A 30 -14.17 -2.70 3.25
C ALA A 30 -14.70 -4.11 3.01
N ARG A 31 -13.86 -5.02 2.50
CA ARG A 31 -14.18 -6.46 2.38
C ARG A 31 -14.14 -7.23 3.71
N GLY A 32 -13.94 -6.55 4.84
CA GLY A 32 -13.87 -7.16 6.16
C GLY A 32 -12.60 -8.01 6.36
N ARG A 33 -11.55 -7.79 5.56
CA ARG A 33 -10.28 -8.52 5.74
C ARG A 33 -9.61 -8.03 7.01
N LYS A 34 -9.07 -8.97 7.79
CA LYS A 34 -8.36 -8.67 9.03
C LYS A 34 -7.04 -7.95 8.72
N VAL A 35 -6.91 -6.73 9.23
CA VAL A 35 -5.65 -5.99 9.26
C VAL A 35 -5.03 -6.23 10.63
N TYR A 36 -3.86 -6.88 10.64
CA TYR A 36 -3.09 -7.08 11.86
C TYR A 36 -2.21 -5.85 12.11
N ARG A 37 -1.72 -5.70 13.34
CA ARG A 37 -0.74 -4.66 13.70
C ARG A 37 0.47 -4.67 12.78
N GLU A 38 0.90 -5.85 12.35
CA GLU A 38 1.99 -6.03 11.39
C GLU A 38 1.56 -7.01 10.30
N MET A 39 1.52 -6.52 9.07
CA MET A 39 1.13 -7.27 7.88
C MET A 39 2.36 -7.67 7.07
N PRO A 40 2.52 -8.95 6.69
CA PRO A 40 3.45 -9.30 5.62
C PRO A 40 2.99 -8.66 4.31
N LEU A 41 3.90 -7.99 3.59
CA LEU A 41 3.59 -7.33 2.32
C LEU A 41 2.94 -8.28 1.31
N ALA A 42 3.37 -9.55 1.28
CA ALA A 42 2.81 -10.58 0.41
C ALA A 42 1.28 -10.73 0.53
N ARG A 43 0.69 -10.45 1.70
CA ARG A 43 -0.77 -10.52 1.89
C ARG A 43 -1.53 -9.34 1.28
N LEU A 44 -0.83 -8.25 1.00
CA LEU A 44 -1.37 -7.01 0.44
C LEU A 44 -1.18 -6.95 -1.08
N LEU A 45 -0.18 -7.66 -1.63
CA LEU A 45 0.12 -7.63 -3.07
C LEU A 45 -1.09 -7.96 -3.96
N GLY A 46 -1.90 -8.95 -3.57
CA GLY A 46 -3.10 -9.28 -4.34
C GLY A 46 -4.14 -8.15 -4.38
N ALA A 47 -4.20 -7.30 -3.35
CA ALA A 47 -5.06 -6.12 -3.33
C ALA A 47 -4.46 -4.96 -4.12
N LEU A 48 -3.17 -4.70 -3.90
CA LEU A 48 -2.43 -3.66 -4.61
C LEU A 48 -2.43 -3.89 -6.13
N GLY A 49 -2.22 -5.14 -6.56
CA GLY A 49 -2.24 -5.52 -7.96
C GLY A 49 -3.58 -5.29 -8.66
N ARG A 50 -4.72 -5.42 -7.95
CA ARG A 50 -6.05 -5.09 -8.52
C ARG A 50 -6.21 -3.61 -8.87
N PHE A 51 -5.41 -2.74 -8.25
CA PHE A 51 -5.37 -1.30 -8.52
C PHE A 51 -4.14 -0.89 -9.35
N GLY A 52 -3.43 -1.86 -9.92
CA GLY A 52 -2.33 -1.61 -10.86
C GLY A 52 -0.98 -1.26 -10.20
N ILE A 53 -0.78 -1.61 -8.92
CA ILE A 53 0.50 -1.43 -8.22
C ILE A 53 1.33 -2.71 -8.36
N ALA A 54 2.53 -2.60 -8.94
CA ALA A 54 3.46 -3.72 -9.03
C ALA A 54 4.07 -4.08 -7.67
N ALA A 55 4.58 -5.31 -7.53
CA ALA A 55 5.11 -5.79 -6.25
C ALA A 55 6.35 -5.00 -5.80
N GLU A 56 7.12 -4.52 -6.76
CA GLU A 56 8.33 -3.73 -6.60
C GLU A 56 8.02 -2.31 -6.12
N GLU A 57 6.88 -1.75 -6.53
CA GLU A 57 6.42 -0.40 -6.16
C GLU A 57 5.67 -0.39 -4.83
N ALA A 58 5.13 -1.54 -4.42
CA ALA A 58 4.27 -1.67 -3.26
C ALA A 58 4.85 -1.11 -1.95
N PRO A 59 6.14 -1.35 -1.57
CA PRO A 59 6.72 -0.73 -0.39
C PRO A 59 6.67 0.80 -0.42
N HIS A 60 6.97 1.38 -1.59
CA HIS A 60 6.98 2.83 -1.76
C HIS A 60 5.56 3.41 -1.73
N ALA A 61 4.62 2.79 -2.45
CA ALA A 61 3.21 3.19 -2.47
C ALA A 61 2.59 3.21 -1.05
N LEU A 62 2.94 2.21 -0.23
CA LEU A 62 2.47 2.12 1.16
C LEU A 62 3.13 3.16 2.07
N ARG A 63 4.39 3.53 1.84
CA ARG A 63 5.02 4.66 2.57
C ARG A 63 4.35 5.99 2.24
N LEU A 64 4.00 6.23 0.97
CA LEU A 64 3.26 7.43 0.55
C LEU A 64 1.86 7.54 1.20
N LEU A 65 1.26 6.39 1.53
CA LEU A 65 0.01 6.31 2.30
C LEU A 65 0.19 6.73 3.78
N GLY A 66 1.43 6.78 4.27
CA GLY A 66 1.74 6.95 5.69
C GLY A 66 1.80 5.64 6.47
N ALA A 67 1.90 4.48 5.80
CA ALA A 67 2.18 3.23 6.49
C ALA A 67 3.66 3.15 6.88
N GLN A 68 3.94 2.52 8.02
CA GLN A 68 5.29 2.14 8.37
C GLN A 68 5.65 0.87 7.60
N VAL A 69 6.74 0.91 6.82
CA VAL A 69 7.19 -0.21 6.00
C VAL A 69 8.64 -0.54 6.38
N ILE A 70 8.81 -1.67 7.05
CA ILE A 70 10.10 -2.16 7.54
C ILE A 70 10.55 -3.30 6.63
N GLU A 71 11.76 -3.18 6.08
CA GLU A 71 12.41 -4.27 5.38
C GLU A 71 12.98 -5.28 6.39
N ILE A 72 12.74 -6.56 6.15
CA ILE A 72 13.30 -7.68 6.93
C ILE A 72 14.31 -8.44 6.07
N PRO A 73 15.15 -9.33 6.65
CA PRO A 73 16.10 -10.08 5.84
C PRO A 73 15.45 -10.94 4.76
N SER A 74 16.05 -10.99 3.57
CA SER A 74 15.50 -11.64 2.37
C SER A 74 15.34 -13.17 2.50
N PHE A 75 16.10 -13.81 3.38
CA PHE A 75 15.95 -15.24 3.69
C PHE A 75 14.65 -15.57 4.44
N VAL A 76 13.94 -14.56 4.98
CA VAL A 76 12.68 -14.75 5.71
C VAL A 76 11.47 -14.82 4.76
N ALA A 77 11.50 -14.05 3.66
CA ALA A 77 10.41 -14.03 2.69
C ALA A 77 10.85 -13.45 1.33
N LYS A 78 10.25 -13.94 0.24
CA LYS A 78 10.45 -13.39 -1.11
C LYS A 78 10.12 -11.89 -1.19
N TYR A 79 9.05 -11.47 -0.52
CA TYR A 79 8.67 -10.06 -0.35
C TYR A 79 8.93 -9.66 1.10
N ASN A 80 10.16 -9.29 1.38
CA ASN A 80 10.75 -9.13 2.70
C ASN A 80 10.37 -7.80 3.38
N TYR A 81 9.07 -7.51 3.45
CA TYR A 81 8.56 -6.30 4.09
C TYR A 81 7.44 -6.58 5.07
N ARG A 82 7.50 -5.85 6.20
CA ARG A 82 6.46 -5.75 7.23
C ARG A 82 5.83 -4.38 7.17
N VAL A 83 4.50 -4.36 7.19
CA VAL A 83 3.70 -3.15 7.00
C VAL A 83 2.79 -2.95 8.20
N THR A 84 2.86 -1.77 8.80
CA THR A 84 1.99 -1.35 9.90
C THR A 84 1.22 -0.11 9.49
N PHE A 85 -0.09 -0.14 9.75
CA PHE A 85 -0.99 0.99 9.51
C PHE A 85 -1.47 1.54 10.84
N SER A 86 -1.60 2.86 10.95
CA SER A 86 -2.41 3.46 12.01
C SER A 86 -3.90 3.34 11.68
N GLU A 87 -4.73 3.35 12.72
CA GLU A 87 -6.20 3.35 12.56
C GLU A 87 -6.68 4.52 11.71
N ASP A 88 -6.07 5.70 11.85
CA ASP A 88 -6.40 6.88 11.05
C ASP A 88 -6.15 6.68 9.55
N VAL A 89 -5.04 6.01 9.20
CA VAL A 89 -4.73 5.65 7.81
C VAL A 89 -5.78 4.68 7.28
N LEU A 90 -6.10 3.61 8.02
CA LEU A 90 -7.09 2.62 7.61
C LEU A 90 -8.49 3.25 7.45
N ALA A 91 -8.89 4.11 8.39
CA ALA A 91 -10.16 4.82 8.33
C ALA A 91 -10.23 5.76 7.11
N ARG A 92 -9.14 6.47 6.81
CA ARG A 92 -9.05 7.33 5.61
C ARG A 92 -9.16 6.51 4.32
N CYS A 93 -8.42 5.41 4.21
CA CYS A 93 -8.48 4.52 3.05
C CYS A 93 -9.89 3.94 2.85
N ARG A 94 -10.52 3.50 3.93
CA ARG A 94 -11.89 2.99 3.90
C ARG A 94 -12.86 4.03 3.35
N ARG A 95 -12.84 5.26 3.88
CA ARG A 95 -13.69 6.36 3.39
C ARG A 95 -13.45 6.66 1.91
N ALA A 96 -12.19 6.74 1.49
CA ALA A 96 -11.83 7.01 0.10
C ALA A 96 -12.39 5.93 -0.86
N TYR A 97 -12.31 4.65 -0.48
CA TYR A 97 -12.88 3.57 -1.28
C TYR A 97 -14.41 3.56 -1.29
N GLU A 98 -15.06 3.86 -0.16
CA GLU A 98 -16.52 3.98 -0.08
C GLU A 98 -17.05 5.12 -0.97
N GLU A 99 -16.36 6.27 -0.99
CA GLU A 99 -16.66 7.39 -1.88
C GLU A 99 -16.45 7.02 -3.36
N TYR A 100 -15.31 6.39 -3.68
CA TYR A 100 -15.05 5.88 -5.03
C TYR A 100 -16.15 4.93 -5.52
N ARG A 101 -16.59 4.00 -4.66
CA ARG A 101 -17.69 3.07 -5.00
C ARG A 101 -19.00 3.80 -5.26
N ARG A 102 -19.32 4.84 -4.49
CA ARG A 102 -20.56 5.62 -4.66
C ARG A 102 -20.55 6.42 -5.97
N LEU A 103 -19.38 6.88 -6.42
CA LEU A 103 -19.25 7.63 -7.68
C LEU A 103 -19.31 6.72 -8.92
N MET A 104 -19.04 5.43 -8.76
CA MET A 104 -19.04 4.43 -9.83
C MET A 104 -20.32 3.58 -9.89
N SER A 105 -21.27 3.82 -8.97
CA SER A 105 -22.60 3.19 -8.94
C SER A 105 -23.65 4.11 -9.53
#